data_AF-A0A3N5E897-F1
#
_entry.id   AF-A0A3N5E897-F1
#
_cell.length_a   1.000
_cell.length_b   1.000
_cell.length_c   1.000
_cell.angle_alpha   90.00
_cell.angle_beta   90.00
_cell.angle_gamma   90.00
#
_symmetry.space_group_name_H-M   'P 1'
#
loop_
_entity.id
_entity.type
_entity.pdbx_description
1 polymer ?
#
loop_
_entity_poly.entity_id
_entity_poly.type
_entity_poly.pdbx_seq_one_letter_code
_entity_poly.pdbx_strand_id
1 'polypeptide(L)' 'MLLISNYLFDSAHKHPDSVALVCGEQRLTYGGLASRATSLAGYLVSHGLQKGDRVAIFLENSPDAVT' A
#
# COMPACT_ATOMS: atom_id res chain seq x y z
N MET A 1 13.66 -14.47 0.45
CA MET A 1 12.54 -14.34 1.41
C MET A 1 11.42 -13.60 0.69
N LEU A 2 10.24 -14.20 0.54
CA LEU A 2 9.10 -13.59 -0.14
C LEU A 2 8.30 -12.77 0.88
N LEU A 3 8.31 -11.45 0.76
CA LEU A 3 7.44 -10.56 1.51
C LEU A 3 6.10 -10.42 0.77
N ILE A 4 5.00 -10.30 1.52
CA ILE A 4 3.68 -10.12 0.91
C ILE A 4 3.60 -8.87 0.02
N SER A 5 4.36 -7.83 0.37
CA SER A 5 4.48 -6.58 -0.39
C SER A 5 5.00 -6.79 -1.82
N ASN A 6 5.78 -7.84 -2.10
CA ASN A 6 6.32 -8.08 -3.43
C ASN A 6 5.21 -8.36 -4.45
N TYR A 7 4.12 -9.02 -4.04
CA TYR A 7 2.98 -9.27 -4.92
C TYR A 7 2.29 -7.97 -5.37
N LEU A 8 2.26 -6.94 -4.51
CA LEU A 8 1.73 -5.64 -4.87
C LEU A 8 2.63 -4.96 -5.92
N PHE A 9 3.94 -4.91 -5.67
CA PHE A 9 4.89 -4.24 -6.57
C PHE A 9 5.04 -4.95 -7.92
N ASP A 10 5.04 -6.29 -7.94
CA ASP A 10 5.06 -7.07 -9.18
C ASP A 10 3.78 -6.85 -10.00
N SER A 11 2.62 -6.83 -9.34
CA SER A 11 1.33 -6.54 -9.99
C SER A 11 1.28 -5.11 -10.51
N ALA A 12 1.79 -4.13 -9.75
CA ALA A 12 1.88 -2.73 -10.17
C ALA A 12 2.82 -2.54 -11.36
N HIS A 13 3.89 -3.32 -11.46
CA HIS A 13 4.78 -3.28 -12.61
C HIS A 13 4.13 -3.89 -13.86
N LYS A 14 3.43 -5.03 -13.71
CA LYS A 14 2.80 -5.74 -14.84
C LYS A 14 1.50 -5.11 -15.31
N HIS A 15 0.73 -4.54 -14.38
CA HIS A 15 -0.64 -4.09 -14.59
C HIS A 15 -0.92 -2.77 -13.86
N PRO A 16 -0.16 -1.69 -14.13
CA PRO A 16 -0.24 -0.43 -13.37
C PRO A 16 -1.62 0.22 -13.37
N ASP A 17 -2.35 0.12 -14.50
CA ASP A 17 -3.65 0.76 -14.68
C ASP A 17 -4.84 -0.15 -14.34
N SER A 18 -4.59 -1.43 -14.05
CA SER A 18 -5.65 -2.36 -13.62
C SER A 18 -6.12 -2.03 -12.21
N VAL A 19 -7.43 -2.11 -11.99
CA VAL A 19 -8.04 -1.87 -10.67
C VAL A 19 -7.60 -2.95 -9.68
N ALA A 20 -7.00 -2.52 -8.57
CA ALA A 20 -6.54 -3.38 -7.47
C ALA A 20 -7.50 -3.38 -6.28
N LEU A 21 -8.17 -2.25 -6.03
CA LEU A 21 -9.07 -2.07 -4.90
C LEU A 21 -10.33 -1.33 -5.33
N VAL A 22 -11.47 -1.84 -4.86
CA VAL A 22 -12.79 -1.20 -5.00
C VAL A 22 -13.37 -1.04 -3.61
N CYS A 23 -13.76 0.19 -3.25
CA CYS A 23 -14.43 0.51 -1.99
C CYS A 23 -15.58 1.48 -2.29
N GLY A 24 -16.81 0.94 -2.38
CA GLY A 24 -17.94 1.67 -2.92
C GLY A 24 -17.66 2.16 -4.34
N GLU A 25 -17.80 3.46 -4.57
CA GLU A 25 -17.50 4.08 -5.87
C GLU A 25 -16.02 4.33 -6.12
N GLN A 26 -15.19 4.26 -5.07
CA GLN A 26 -13.76 4.51 -5.17
C GLN A 26 -13.05 3.30 -5.78
N ARG A 27 -12.20 3.57 -6.78
CA ARG A 27 -11.39 2.58 -7.48
C ARG A 27 -9.94 3.03 -7.44
N LEU A 28 -9.03 2.17 -6.98
CA LEU A 28 -7.59 2.39 -7.02
C LEU A 28 -6.94 1.36 -7.93
N THR A 29 -6.04 1.82 -8.79
CA THR A 29 -5.23 0.94 -9.64
C THR A 29 -4.06 0.34 -8.86
N TYR A 30 -3.44 -0.72 -9.36
CA TYR A 30 -2.24 -1.28 -8.73
C TYR A 30 -1.10 -0.26 -8.66
N GLY A 31 -0.89 0.54 -9.72
CA GLY A 31 0.11 1.60 -9.72
C GLY A 31 -0.20 2.68 -8.68
N GLY A 32 -1.48 3.07 -8.57
CA GLY A 32 -1.94 4.04 -7.56
C GLY A 32 -1.74 3.52 -6.14
N LEU A 33 -2.12 2.27 -5.87
CA LEU A 33 -1.98 1.65 -4.57
C LEU A 33 -0.50 1.51 -4.16
N ALA A 34 0.36 1.02 -5.06
CA ALA A 34 1.79 0.90 -4.80
C ALA A 34 2.48 2.25 -4.56
N SER A 35 2.08 3.30 -5.30
CA SER A 35 2.60 4.66 -5.11
C SER A 35 2.22 5.22 -3.73
N ARG A 36 0.97 5.04 -3.31
CA ARG A 36 0.51 5.46 -1.98
C ARG A 36 1.24 4.69 -0.88
N ALA A 37 1.38 3.37 -1.00
CA ALA A 37 2.09 2.54 -0.03
C ALA A 37 3.57 2.94 0.10
N THR A 38 4.23 3.23 -1.02
CA THR A 38 5.62 3.73 -1.03
C THR A 38 5.72 5.08 -0.32
N SER A 39 4.75 5.97 -0.54
CA SER A 39 4.72 7.29 0.11
C SER A 39 4.53 7.18 1.62
N LEU A 40 3.62 6.32 2.07
CA LEU A 40 3.41 6.05 3.50
C LEU A 40 4.65 5.43 4.15
N ALA A 41 5.27 4.45 3.48
CA ALA A 41 6.52 3.84 3.96
C ALA A 41 7.64 4.89 4.10
N GLY A 42 7.79 5.78 3.13
CA GLY A 42 8.75 6.89 3.18
C GLY A 42 8.48 7.84 4.35
N TYR A 43 7.21 8.18 4.60
CA TYR A 43 6.80 8.98 5.75
C TYR A 43 7.13 8.28 7.08
N LEU A 44 6.85 6.98 7.21
CA LEU A 44 7.15 6.25 8.43
C LEU A 44 8.67 6.16 8.69
N VAL A 45 9.46 5.89 7.65
CA VAL A 45 10.92 5.86 7.75
C VAL A 45 11.48 7.25 8.12
N SER A 46 10.92 8.34 7.60
CA SER A 46 11.34 9.69 7.97
C SER A 46 11.03 10.04 9.43
N HIS A 47 10.09 9.33 10.05
CA HIS A 47 9.78 9.41 11.49
C HIS A 47 10.59 8.42 12.34
N GLY A 48 11.59 7.77 11.76
CA GLY A 48 12.54 6.92 12.48
C GLY A 48 12.12 5.47 12.64
N LEU A 49 11.05 5.02 11.98
CA LEU A 49 10.65 3.61 12.04
C LEU A 49 11.67 2.72 11.33
N GLN A 50 11.94 1.58 11.96
CA GLN A 50 12.84 0.55 11.48
C GLN A 50 12.11 -0.78 11.28
N LYS A 51 12.77 -1.68 10.54
CA LYS A 51 12.27 -3.04 10.35
C LYS A 51 12.16 -3.74 11.72
N GLY A 52 10.96 -4.22 12.03
CA GLY A 52 10.65 -4.88 13.30
C GLY A 52 9.88 -4.00 14.27
N ASP A 53 9.81 -2.69 14.02
CA ASP A 53 8.95 -1.79 14.78
C ASP A 53 7.47 -2.10 14.51
N ARG A 54 6.62 -1.70 15.47
CA ARG A 54 5.18 -1.97 15.44
C ARG A 54 4.43 -0.67 15.21
N VAL A 55 3.48 -0.70 14.28
CA VAL A 55 2.60 0.43 13.95
C VAL A 55 1.16 0.00 14.23
N ALA A 56 0.44 0.79 15.01
CA ALA A 56 -0.99 0.58 15.19
C ALA A 56 -1.75 1.18 14.00
N ILE A 57 -2.68 0.41 13.43
CA ILE A 57 -3.62 0.88 12.41
C ILE A 57 -5.00 0.91 13.07
N PHE A 58 -5.59 2.10 13.17
CA PHE A 58 -6.93 2.29 13.73
C PHE A 58 -7.78 3.07 12.75
N LEU A 59 -8.37 2.33 11.81
CA LEU A 59 -9.18 2.84 10.71
C LEU A 59 -10.34 1.88 10.45
N GLU A 60 -11.44 2.39 9.92
CA GLU A 60 -12.51 1.58 9.35
C GLU A 60 -12.07 0.95 8.02
N ASN A 61 -12.90 0.07 7.45
CA ASN A 61 -12.65 -0.49 6.12
C ASN A 61 -12.74 0.61 5.06
N SER A 62 -11.58 1.13 4.65
CA SER A 62 -11.43 2.18 3.66
C SER A 62 -10.21 1.91 2.76
N PRO A 63 -10.06 2.61 1.62
CA PRO A 63 -8.85 2.50 0.80
C PRO A 63 -7.56 2.85 1.54
N ASP A 64 -7.63 3.75 2.52
CA ASP A 64 -6.48 4.19 3.29
C ASP A 64 -6.01 3.11 4.28
N ALA A 65 -6.88 2.20 4.71
CA ALA A 65 -6.51 1.07 5.57
C ALA A 65 -5.66 -0.01 4.86
N VAL A 66 -5.57 0.04 3.53
CA VAL A 66 -4.85 -0.94 2.68
C VAL A 66 -3.61 -0.34 2.01
N THR A 67 -3.37 0.96 2.23
CA THR A 67 -2.20 1.70 1.73
C THR A 67 -1.02 1.56 2.68
#